data_AF-A0A3D0NSM5-F1
#
_entry.id   AF-A0A3D0NSM5-F1
#
_cell.length_a   1.000
_cell.length_b   1.000
_cell.length_c   1.000
_cell.angle_alpha   90.00
_cell.angle_beta   90.00
_cell.angle_gamma   90.00
#
_symmetry.space_group_name_H-M   'P 1'
#
loop_
_entity.id
_entity.type
_entity.pdbx_description
1 polymer ?
#
loop_
_entity_poly.entity_id
_entity_poly.type
_entity_poly.pdbx_seq_one_letter_code
_entity_poly.pdbx_strand_id
1 'polypeptide(L)'
;MRLAGIEGEIKWSYMTAASFGPWKVDTHPDGTASLTGGVVSFDPYRVSQAPLKARLWIGNHTQTRPVVTLQITAESITATLGPSESK
;
A
#
# COMPACT_ATOMS: atom_id res chain seq x y z
N MET A 1 1.17 -12.47 9.95
CA MET A 1 -0.16 -12.05 10.47
C MET A 1 -0.94 -11.42 9.33
N ARG A 2 -2.26 -11.60 9.27
CA ARG A 2 -3.06 -11.06 8.17
C ARG A 2 -3.84 -9.83 8.61
N LEU A 3 -3.71 -8.75 7.86
CA LEU A 3 -4.43 -7.51 8.00
C LEU A 3 -5.34 -7.32 6.77
N ALA A 4 -6.46 -6.63 6.97
CA ALA A 4 -7.36 -6.29 5.88
C ALA A 4 -8.01 -4.94 6.16
N GLY A 5 -8.42 -4.26 5.08
CA GLY A 5 -9.10 -2.99 5.14
C GLY A 5 -9.92 -2.75 3.88
N ILE A 6 -10.78 -1.74 3.94
CA ILE A 6 -11.65 -1.36 2.83
C ILE A 6 -11.06 -0.26 1.96
N GLU A 7 -10.10 0.51 2.49
CA GLU A 7 -9.50 1.65 1.82
C GLU A 7 -8.02 1.73 2.18
N GLY A 8 -7.19 2.09 1.21
CA GLY A 8 -5.75 2.31 1.34
C GLY A 8 -5.23 3.22 0.23
N GLU A 9 -4.09 3.86 0.48
CA GLU A 9 -3.45 4.75 -0.46
C GLU A 9 -1.97 4.40 -0.65
N ILE A 10 -1.47 4.54 -1.87
CA ILE A 10 -0.05 4.70 -2.15
C ILE A 10 0.22 6.18 -2.32
N LYS A 11 1.23 6.69 -1.61
CA LYS A 11 1.63 8.09 -1.64
C LYS A 11 3.04 8.25 -2.20
N TRP A 12 3.20 9.26 -3.04
CA TRP A 12 4.49 9.83 -3.40
C TRP A 12 4.61 11.18 -2.69
N SER A 13 5.55 11.28 -1.74
CA SER A 13 5.62 12.43 -0.83
C SER A 13 4.27 12.67 -0.13
N TYR A 14 3.73 13.88 -0.19
CA TYR A 14 2.41 14.23 0.37
C TYR A 14 1.23 13.92 -0.57
N MET A 15 1.49 13.59 -1.83
CA MET A 15 0.46 13.36 -2.85
C MET A 15 0.03 11.90 -2.92
N THR A 16 -1.26 11.66 -3.15
CA THR A 16 -1.78 10.33 -3.45
C THR A 16 -1.41 9.95 -4.89
N ALA A 17 -0.75 8.80 -5.02
CA ALA A 17 -0.34 8.19 -6.28
C ALA A 17 -1.32 7.09 -6.72
N ALA A 18 -1.88 6.33 -5.78
CA ALA A 18 -2.95 5.37 -6.05
C ALA A 18 -3.88 5.24 -4.84
N SER A 19 -5.16 5.00 -5.11
CA SER A 19 -6.16 4.62 -4.11
C SER A 19 -6.64 3.21 -4.42
N PHE A 20 -6.80 2.40 -3.38
CA PHE A 20 -7.16 1.00 -3.52
C PHE A 20 -8.04 0.50 -2.38
N GLY A 21 -8.79 -0.54 -2.65
CA GLY A 21 -9.76 -1.12 -1.73
C GLY A 21 -10.69 -2.09 -2.45
N PRO A 22 -11.26 -3.10 -1.75
CA PRO A 22 -10.78 -3.67 -0.49
C PRO A 22 -9.39 -4.31 -0.66
N TRP A 23 -8.62 -4.40 0.43
CA TRP A 23 -7.25 -4.90 0.42
C TRP A 23 -6.93 -5.85 1.57
N LYS A 24 -5.86 -6.63 1.38
CA LYS A 24 -5.30 -7.57 2.35
C LYS A 24 -3.79 -7.42 2.38
N VAL A 25 -3.21 -7.51 3.58
CA VAL A 25 -1.78 -7.51 3.81
C VAL A 25 -1.39 -8.75 4.61
N ASP A 26 -0.46 -9.52 4.08
CA ASP A 26 0.11 -10.67 4.75
C ASP A 26 1.51 -10.29 5.24
N THR A 27 1.69 -10.19 6.56
CA THR A 27 2.96 -9.83 7.18
C THR A 27 3.82 -11.06 7.45
N HIS A 28 5.10 -10.93 7.11
CA HIS A 28 6.10 -11.99 7.26
C HIS A 28 6.98 -11.76 8.50
N PRO A 29 7.60 -12.82 9.06
CA PRO A 29 8.45 -12.71 10.25
C PRO A 29 9.71 -11.85 10.06
N ASP A 30 10.15 -11.65 8.81
CA ASP A 30 11.29 -10.81 8.45
C ASP A 30 10.97 -9.29 8.44
N GLY A 31 9.74 -8.92 8.80
CA GLY A 31 9.27 -7.53 8.84
C GLY A 31 8.73 -7.02 7.50
N THR A 32 8.85 -7.78 6.41
CA THR A 32 8.21 -7.45 5.14
C THR A 32 6.72 -7.79 5.16
N ALA A 33 5.97 -7.28 4.18
CA ALA A 33 4.59 -7.69 3.98
C ALA A 33 4.17 -7.65 2.52
N SER A 34 3.25 -8.52 2.15
CA SER A 34 2.68 -8.57 0.81
C SER A 34 1.29 -7.93 0.83
N LEU A 35 1.08 -6.86 0.07
CA LEU A 35 -0.19 -6.17 -0.13
C LEU A 35 -0.85 -6.68 -1.41
N THR A 36 -2.16 -6.90 -1.34
CA THR A 36 -3.02 -7.14 -2.51
C THR A 36 -4.34 -6.43 -2.31
N GLY A 37 -4.85 -5.74 -3.32
CA GLY A 37 -6.14 -5.06 -3.27
C GLY A 37 -6.72 -4.74 -4.63
N GLY A 38 -7.95 -4.25 -4.64
CA GLY A 38 -8.60 -3.71 -5.84
C GLY A 38 -8.14 -2.28 -6.13
N VAL A 39 -7.83 -1.96 -7.38
CA VAL A 39 -7.49 -0.57 -7.77
C VAL A 39 -8.76 0.24 -7.90
N VAL A 40 -8.80 1.40 -7.24
CA VAL A 40 -9.89 2.37 -7.40
C VAL A 40 -9.47 3.46 -8.37
N SER A 41 -8.27 3.99 -8.18
CA SER A 41 -7.68 5.00 -9.06
C SER A 41 -6.17 5.02 -8.92
N PHE A 42 -5.46 5.42 -9.96
CA PHE A 42 -4.04 5.67 -9.87
C PHE A 42 -3.58 6.72 -10.89
N ASP A 43 -2.51 7.41 -10.55
CA ASP A 43 -1.79 8.32 -11.42
C ASP A 43 -0.50 7.61 -11.90
N PRO A 44 -0.38 7.27 -13.20
CA PRO A 44 0.76 6.52 -13.71
C PRO A 44 2.10 7.24 -13.49
N TYR A 45 2.10 8.58 -13.60
CA TYR A 45 3.30 9.37 -13.40
C TYR A 45 3.76 9.27 -11.95
N ARG A 46 2.87 9.52 -10.97
CA ARG A 46 3.21 9.47 -9.54
C ARG A 46 3.59 8.07 -9.07
N VAL A 47 2.92 7.03 -9.58
CA VAL A 47 3.24 5.62 -9.28
C VAL A 47 4.64 5.25 -9.75
N SER A 48 5.16 5.89 -10.80
CA SER A 48 6.54 5.67 -11.26
C SER A 48 7.60 6.41 -10.43
N GLN A 49 7.21 7.30 -9.51
CA GLN A 49 8.15 8.10 -8.72
C GLN A 49 8.46 7.43 -7.38
N ALA A 50 9.73 7.09 -7.16
CA ALA A 50 10.21 6.66 -5.85
C ALA A 50 10.69 7.87 -5.00
N PRO A 51 10.66 7.79 -3.67
CA PRO A 51 10.12 6.71 -2.84
C PRO A 51 8.60 6.77 -2.68
N LEU A 52 7.97 5.61 -2.57
CA LEU A 52 6.54 5.44 -2.33
C LEU A 52 6.26 4.93 -0.91
N LYS A 53 5.13 5.35 -0.33
CA LYS A 53 4.64 4.88 0.97
C LYS A 53 3.20 4.40 0.86
N ALA A 54 2.92 3.21 1.39
CA ALA A 54 1.57 2.71 1.54
C ALA A 54 0.99 3.18 2.87
N ARG A 55 -0.17 3.83 2.83
CA ARG A 55 -0.97 4.20 3.98
C ARG A 55 -2.18 3.27 4.03
N LEU A 56 -2.29 2.53 5.12
CA LEU A 56 -3.28 1.48 5.32
C LEU A 56 -4.17 1.84 6.51
N TRP A 57 -5.48 1.90 6.30
CA TRP A 57 -6.46 2.12 7.37
C TRP A 57 -7.01 0.79 7.88
N ILE A 58 -6.73 0.48 9.14
CA ILE A 58 -7.09 -0.76 9.83
C ILE A 58 -7.98 -0.39 11.01
N GLY A 59 -9.30 -0.36 10.79
CA GLY A 59 -10.24 0.16 11.79
C GLY A 59 -9.88 1.61 12.15
N ASN A 60 -9.62 1.86 13.43
CA ASN A 60 -9.23 3.19 13.93
C ASN A 60 -7.72 3.47 13.85
N HIS A 61 -6.93 2.52 13.35
CA HIS A 61 -5.48 2.64 13.24
C HIS A 61 -5.06 2.94 11.80
N THR A 62 -4.06 3.80 11.66
CA THR A 62 -3.38 4.02 10.37
C THR A 62 -1.98 3.46 10.46
N GLN A 63 -1.60 2.63 9.50
CA GLN A 63 -0.23 2.13 9.37
C GLN A 63 0.39 2.69 8.10
N THR A 64 1.64 3.18 8.20
CA THR A 64 2.41 3.61 7.03
C THR A 64 3.59 2.65 6.86
N ARG A 65 3.80 2.19 5.62
CA ARG A 65 4.92 1.29 5.28
C ARG A 65 5.57 1.75 3.98
N PRO A 66 6.91 1.68 3.85
CA PRO A 66 7.57 1.95 2.59
C PRO A 66 7.21 0.87 1.57
N VAL A 67 7.03 1.27 0.31
CA VAL A 67 6.75 0.36 -0.80
C VAL A 67 8.08 -0.01 -1.44
N VAL A 68 8.41 -1.30 -1.43
CA VAL A 68 9.64 -1.86 -2.01
C VAL A 68 9.43 -2.18 -3.47
N THR A 69 8.32 -2.85 -3.78
CA THR A 69 7.88 -3.15 -5.14
C THR A 69 6.40 -2.85 -5.27
N LEU A 70 6.00 -2.39 -6.45
CA LEU A 70 4.62 -2.04 -6.76
C LEU A 70 4.29 -2.52 -8.16
N GLN A 71 3.19 -3.25 -8.28
CA GLN A 71 2.60 -3.65 -9.53
C GLN A 71 1.12 -3.27 -9.50
N ILE A 72 0.69 -2.54 -10.52
CA ILE A 72 -0.69 -2.11 -10.69
C ILE A 72 -1.16 -2.61 -12.04
N THR A 73 -2.28 -3.31 -12.04
CA THR A 73 -3.04 -3.67 -13.24
C THR A 73 -4.32 -2.83 -13.28
N ALA A 74 -5.15 -3.00 -14.31
CA ALA A 74 -6.40 -2.26 -14.44
C ALA A 74 -7.35 -2.46 -13.24
N GLU A 75 -7.29 -3.62 -12.58
CA GLU A 75 -8.25 -4.00 -11.53
C GLU A 75 -7.60 -4.30 -10.18
N SER A 76 -6.29 -4.56 -10.15
CA SER A 76 -5.60 -5.02 -8.95
C SER A 76 -4.27 -4.31 -8.70
N ILE A 77 -3.96 -4.15 -7.42
CA ILE A 77 -2.69 -3.65 -6.92
C ILE A 77 -2.03 -4.76 -6.09
N THR A 78 -0.77 -5.02 -6.38
CA THR A 78 0.09 -5.91 -5.59
C THR A 78 1.38 -5.19 -5.26
N ALA A 79 1.79 -5.22 -3.99
CA ALA A 79 3.00 -4.54 -3.55
C ALA A 79 3.73 -5.33 -2.47
N THR A 80 5.05 -5.26 -2.46
CA THR A 80 5.85 -5.66 -1.30
C THR A 80 6.11 -4.41 -0.46
N LEU A 81 5.74 -4.48 0.81
CA LEU A 81 5.90 -3.43 1.81
C LEU A 81 7.06 -3.77 2.74
N GLY A 82 7.84 -2.77 3.11
CA GLY A 82 8.89 -2.91 4.12
C GLY A 82 8.36 -2.91 5.56
N PRO A 83 9.26 -2.82 6.55
CA PRO A 83 8.88 -2.75 7.97
C PRO A 83 7.95 -1.57 8.24
N SER A 84 7.03 -1.74 9.18
CA SER A 84 6.09 -0.68 9.51
C SER A 84 6.80 0.50 10.16
N GLU A 85 6.57 1.69 9.61
CA GLU A 85 6.99 2.93 10.23
C GLU A 85 5.92 3.29 11.28
N SER A 86 6.12 2.84 12.52
CA SER A 86 5.40 3.40 13.66
C SER A 86 6.03 4.74 13.97
N LYS A 87 5.23 5.81 13.87
CA LYS A 87 5.61 7.12 14.42
C LYS A 87 5.10 7.23 15.85
#